data_AF-A0A9E3GYI1-F1
#
_entry.id   AF-A0A9E3GYI1-F1
#
_cell.length_a   1.000
_cell.length_b   1.000
_cell.length_c   1.000
_cell.angle_alpha   90.00
_cell.angle_beta   90.00
_cell.angle_gamma   90.00
#
_symmetry.space_group_name_H-M   'P 1'
#
loop_
_entity.id
_entity.type
_entity.pdbx_description
1 polymer ?
#
loop_
_entity_poly.entity_id
_entity_poly.type
_entity_poly.pdbx_seq_one_letter_code
_entity_poly.pdbx_strand_id
1 'polypeptide(L)'
;MRDRLRLAELMCARMCHDLGGPLGSLTGTLELSQASPDSASVTEAAEALSCRLRLLRAAWGGNAGRLDPPRLRELGRGAPGADRMELDLAALPPRTVFAPGIGRILLNLLLLGPEALPLGGKFSVTPLDDGGMLVRIAGPRAAWPQGFALYLTDPEAAFAALSGPRAVLGPWIGMLAAQLDVRAALLLPSGSGRGVGPAPLLLHQRVPA
;
A
#
# COMPACT_ATOMS: atom_id res chain seq x y z
N MET A 1 -16.27 -4.61 21.47
CA MET A 1 -16.86 -3.34 20.95
C MET A 1 -15.87 -2.18 20.99
N ARG A 2 -15.19 -1.91 22.13
CA ARG A 2 -14.12 -0.88 22.23
C ARG A 2 -12.99 -1.08 21.21
N ASP A 3 -12.63 -2.32 20.96
CA ASP A 3 -11.56 -2.71 20.02
C ASP A 3 -11.84 -2.30 18.57
N ARG A 4 -13.08 -2.51 18.09
CA ARG A 4 -13.49 -2.10 16.74
C ARG A 4 -13.56 -0.59 16.59
N LEU A 5 -13.99 0.12 17.64
CA LEU A 5 -14.02 1.59 17.66
C LEU A 5 -12.60 2.16 17.58
N ARG A 6 -11.66 1.63 18.37
CA ARG A 6 -10.25 2.03 18.34
C ARG A 6 -9.63 1.87 16.94
N LEU A 7 -9.89 0.73 16.28
CA LEU A 7 -9.41 0.53 14.91
C LEU A 7 -10.01 1.57 13.94
N ALA A 8 -11.31 1.85 14.06
CA ALA A 8 -11.96 2.87 13.23
C ALA A 8 -11.36 4.26 13.46
N GLU A 9 -11.13 4.66 14.71
CA GLU A 9 -10.48 5.92 15.08
C GLU A 9 -9.08 6.04 14.46
N LEU A 10 -8.27 4.98 14.57
CA LEU A 10 -6.92 4.95 14.01
C LEU A 10 -6.92 5.02 12.48
N MET A 11 -7.84 4.33 11.81
CA MET A 11 -7.97 4.38 10.35
C MET A 11 -8.46 5.74 9.88
N CYS A 12 -9.43 6.36 10.57
CA CYS A 12 -9.86 7.73 10.30
C CYS A 12 -8.69 8.73 10.46
N ALA A 13 -7.93 8.62 11.56
CA ALA A 13 -6.76 9.46 11.79
C ALA A 13 -5.67 9.26 10.72
N ARG A 14 -5.44 8.03 10.27
CA ARG A 14 -4.51 7.73 9.16
C ARG A 14 -4.99 8.34 7.85
N MET A 15 -6.28 8.23 7.54
CA MET A 15 -6.87 8.86 6.35
C MET A 15 -6.69 10.38 6.36
N CYS A 16 -6.98 11.04 7.48
CA CYS A 16 -6.78 12.48 7.65
C CYS A 16 -5.29 12.88 7.48
N HIS A 17 -4.38 12.09 8.06
CA HIS A 17 -2.95 12.31 7.91
C HIS A 17 -2.49 12.23 6.44
N ASP A 18 -2.90 11.18 5.73
CA ASP A 18 -2.45 10.94 4.36
C ASP A 18 -3.05 11.93 3.33
N LEU A 19 -4.22 12.49 3.64
CA LEU A 19 -4.85 13.53 2.83
C LEU A 19 -4.33 14.94 3.16
N GLY A 20 -3.80 15.16 4.36
CA GLY A 20 -3.34 16.48 4.80
C GLY A 20 -2.27 17.08 3.91
N GLY A 21 -1.31 16.28 3.45
CA GLY A 21 -0.24 16.74 2.54
C GLY A 21 -0.78 17.27 1.20
N PRO A 22 -1.45 16.44 0.38
CA PRO A 22 -2.02 16.89 -0.90
C PRO A 22 -3.04 18.02 -0.76
N LEU A 23 -3.84 18.04 0.31
CA LEU A 23 -4.77 19.13 0.58
C LEU A 23 -4.05 20.44 0.90
N GLY A 24 -2.96 20.38 1.68
CA GLY A 24 -2.11 21.54 1.96
C GLY A 24 -1.45 22.08 0.70
N SER A 25 -0.93 21.19 -0.16
CA SER A 25 -0.37 21.57 -1.46
C SER A 25 -1.38 22.30 -2.35
N LEU A 26 -2.60 21.78 -2.45
CA LEU A 26 -3.68 22.42 -3.23
C LEU A 26 -4.04 23.80 -2.65
N THR A 27 -4.12 23.91 -1.33
CA THR A 27 -4.42 25.20 -0.67
C THR A 27 -3.33 26.22 -0.97
N GLY A 28 -2.06 25.82 -0.84
CA GLY A 28 -0.93 26.68 -1.14
C GLY A 28 -0.88 27.14 -2.60
N THR A 29 -1.19 26.25 -3.57
CA THR A 29 -1.22 26.66 -4.99
C THR A 29 -2.39 27.60 -5.28
N LEU A 30 -3.55 27.42 -4.64
CA LEU A 30 -4.68 28.34 -4.76
C LEU A 30 -4.37 29.74 -4.21
N GLU A 31 -3.71 29.82 -3.06
CA GLU A 31 -3.28 31.09 -2.47
C GLU A 31 -2.28 31.84 -3.37
N LEU A 32 -1.29 31.13 -3.91
CA LEU A 32 -0.32 31.70 -4.85
C LEU A 32 -0.99 32.17 -6.15
N SER A 33 -1.97 31.41 -6.64
CA SER A 33 -2.69 31.72 -7.89
C SER A 33 -3.52 33.02 -7.80
N GLN A 34 -3.94 33.43 -6.60
CA GLN A 34 -4.61 34.72 -6.38
C GLN A 34 -3.67 35.92 -6.61
N ALA A 35 -2.37 35.76 -6.34
CA ALA A 35 -1.37 36.80 -6.57
C ALA A 35 -0.79 36.74 -7.99
N SER A 36 -0.62 35.54 -8.55
CA SER A 36 -0.11 35.32 -9.90
C SER A 36 -0.77 34.08 -10.51
N PRO A 37 -1.60 34.22 -11.57
CA PRO A 37 -2.34 33.09 -12.11
C PRO A 37 -1.44 31.92 -12.55
N ASP A 38 -1.64 30.76 -11.91
CA ASP A 38 -0.95 29.51 -12.24
C ASP A 38 -1.94 28.33 -12.20
N SER A 39 -2.72 28.21 -13.27
CA SER A 39 -3.73 27.15 -13.40
C SER A 39 -3.13 25.75 -13.54
N ALA A 40 -1.89 25.64 -14.01
CA ALA A 40 -1.20 24.36 -14.19
C ALA A 40 -0.89 23.74 -12.82
N SER A 41 -0.25 24.48 -11.92
CA SER A 41 0.08 24.00 -10.57
C SER A 41 -1.17 23.67 -9.74
N VAL A 42 -2.25 24.44 -9.90
CA VAL A 42 -3.54 24.13 -9.25
C VAL A 42 -4.12 22.80 -9.77
N THR A 43 -4.08 22.59 -11.09
CA THR A 43 -4.58 21.36 -11.72
C THR A 43 -3.76 20.14 -11.29
N GLU A 44 -2.43 20.28 -11.24
CA GLU A 44 -1.54 19.20 -10.78
C GLU A 44 -1.80 18.83 -9.31
N ALA A 45 -1.94 19.82 -8.43
CA ALA A 45 -2.25 19.58 -7.02
C ALA A 45 -3.62 18.92 -6.83
N ALA A 46 -4.63 19.34 -7.59
CA ALA A 46 -5.96 18.74 -7.58
C ALA A 46 -5.95 17.28 -8.08
N GLU A 47 -5.16 16.98 -9.12
CA GLU A 47 -5.01 15.62 -9.64
C GLU A 47 -4.26 14.72 -8.65
N ALA A 48 -3.25 15.24 -7.94
CA ALA A 48 -2.55 14.49 -6.89
C ALA A 48 -3.50 14.10 -5.73
N LEU A 49 -4.33 15.04 -5.28
CA LEU A 49 -5.37 14.76 -4.27
C LEU A 49 -6.40 13.75 -4.79
N SER A 50 -6.83 13.89 -6.05
CA SER A 50 -7.80 12.98 -6.68
C SER A 50 -7.24 11.56 -6.85
N CYS A 51 -5.97 11.42 -7.23
CA CYS A 51 -5.26 10.15 -7.28
C CYS A 51 -5.20 9.48 -5.90
N ARG A 52 -4.83 10.24 -4.85
CA ARG A 52 -4.80 9.77 -3.46
C ARG A 52 -6.16 9.22 -3.04
N LEU A 53 -7.23 9.98 -3.26
CA LEU A 53 -8.59 9.57 -2.90
C LEU A 53 -9.04 8.30 -3.64
N ARG A 54 -8.72 8.18 -4.93
CA ARG A 54 -9.02 6.96 -5.72
C ARG A 54 -8.32 5.74 -5.14
N LEU A 55 -7.03 5.84 -4.78
CA LEU A 55 -6.29 4.74 -4.15
C LEU A 55 -6.90 4.36 -2.80
N LEU A 56 -7.15 5.33 -1.92
CA LEU A 56 -7.74 5.10 -0.59
C LEU A 56 -9.11 4.42 -0.70
N ARG A 57 -9.97 4.89 -1.61
CA ARG A 57 -11.28 4.29 -1.87
C ARG A 57 -11.17 2.84 -2.35
N ALA A 58 -10.23 2.55 -3.25
CA ALA A 58 -10.01 1.18 -3.74
C ALA A 58 -9.44 0.26 -2.66
N ALA A 59 -8.54 0.75 -1.80
CA ALA A 59 -7.90 -0.03 -0.74
C ALA A 59 -8.85 -0.32 0.44
N TRP A 60 -9.64 0.68 0.87
CA TRP A 60 -10.41 0.64 2.12
C TRP A 60 -11.93 0.62 1.94
N GLY A 61 -12.45 0.93 0.75
CA GLY A 61 -13.89 1.01 0.48
C GLY A 61 -14.62 -0.33 0.33
N GLY A 62 -14.02 -1.46 0.72
CA GLY A 62 -14.65 -2.79 0.74
C GLY A 62 -14.71 -3.51 -0.61
N ASN A 63 -14.64 -2.82 -1.75
CA ASN A 63 -14.56 -3.43 -3.07
C ASN A 63 -13.61 -2.64 -3.98
N ALA A 64 -12.48 -3.24 -4.35
CA ALA A 64 -11.53 -2.64 -5.29
C ALA A 64 -11.99 -2.73 -6.75
N GLY A 65 -13.05 -3.50 -7.03
CA GLY A 65 -13.44 -3.90 -8.38
C GLY A 65 -12.43 -4.87 -9.00
N ARG A 66 -12.58 -5.11 -10.30
CA ARG A 66 -11.60 -5.87 -11.09
C ARG A 66 -10.28 -5.08 -11.13
N LEU A 67 -9.18 -5.72 -10.70
CA LEU A 67 -7.85 -5.12 -10.70
C LEU A 67 -6.94 -5.88 -11.67
N ASP A 68 -6.37 -5.16 -12.62
CA ASP A 68 -5.34 -5.63 -13.55
C ASP A 68 -4.09 -4.73 -13.44
N PRO A 69 -2.96 -5.06 -14.09
CA PRO A 69 -1.74 -4.26 -14.00
C PRO A 69 -1.91 -2.78 -14.43
N PRO A 70 -2.63 -2.44 -15.52
CA PRO A 70 -2.92 -1.05 -15.87
C PRO A 70 -3.67 -0.30 -14.76
N ARG A 71 -4.72 -0.89 -14.19
CA ARG A 71 -5.50 -0.27 -13.11
C ARG A 71 -4.67 -0.14 -11.82
N LEU A 72 -3.85 -1.13 -11.49
CA LEU A 72 -2.93 -1.06 -10.36
C LEU A 72 -1.92 0.10 -10.55
N ARG A 73 -1.39 0.28 -11.76
CA ARG A 73 -0.51 1.41 -12.09
C ARG A 73 -1.22 2.76 -11.98
N GLU A 74 -2.45 2.86 -12.47
CA GLU A 74 -3.27 4.07 -12.36
C GLU A 74 -3.49 4.46 -10.89
N LEU A 75 -3.96 3.51 -10.07
CA LEU A 75 -4.19 3.72 -8.64
C LEU A 75 -2.88 3.98 -7.88
N GLY A 76 -1.78 3.35 -8.30
CA GLY A 76 -0.45 3.54 -7.72
C GLY A 76 0.11 4.95 -7.85
N ARG A 77 -0.37 5.76 -8.80
CA ARG A 77 -0.06 7.21 -8.85
C ARG A 77 -0.52 7.94 -7.59
N GLY A 78 -1.55 7.42 -6.94
CA GLY A 78 -2.05 7.92 -5.68
C GLY A 78 -1.26 7.45 -4.46
N ALA A 79 -0.18 6.67 -4.59
CA ALA A 79 0.61 6.16 -3.47
C ALA A 79 1.48 7.27 -2.84
N PRO A 80 1.80 7.22 -1.54
CA PRO A 80 2.62 8.25 -0.92
C PRO A 80 4.08 8.07 -1.33
N GLY A 81 4.69 9.11 -1.90
CA GLY A 81 6.01 9.03 -2.53
C GLY A 81 6.00 8.36 -3.91
N ALA A 82 4.86 8.35 -4.62
CA ALA A 82 4.74 7.75 -5.96
C ALA A 82 5.72 8.35 -6.99
N ASP A 83 6.11 9.61 -6.82
CA ASP A 83 7.14 10.31 -7.61
C ASP A 83 8.55 9.72 -7.46
N ARG A 84 8.82 9.04 -6.34
CA ARG A 84 10.12 8.42 -6.01
C ARG A 84 10.07 6.89 -6.01
N MET A 85 8.93 6.30 -6.37
CA MET A 85 8.71 4.86 -6.37
C MET A 85 8.41 4.36 -7.78
N GLU A 86 9.29 3.53 -8.33
CA GLU A 86 9.02 2.78 -9.55
C GLU A 86 8.08 1.60 -9.25
N LEU A 87 6.90 1.58 -9.88
CA LEU A 87 5.99 0.43 -9.84
C LEU A 87 6.24 -0.48 -11.05
N ASP A 88 6.99 -1.56 -10.81
CA ASP A 88 7.37 -2.53 -11.82
C ASP A 88 6.43 -3.73 -11.85
N LEU A 89 5.76 -3.84 -12.98
CA LEU A 89 4.77 -4.87 -13.30
C LEU A 89 5.15 -5.62 -14.59
N ALA A 90 6.40 -5.49 -15.06
CA ALA A 90 6.84 -6.00 -16.35
C ALA A 90 6.83 -7.53 -16.44
N ALA A 91 6.98 -8.21 -15.30
CA ALA A 91 6.92 -9.67 -15.22
C ALA A 91 5.49 -10.23 -15.29
N LEU A 92 4.45 -9.38 -15.21
CA LEU A 92 3.06 -9.84 -15.26
C LEU A 92 2.60 -10.01 -16.71
N PRO A 93 1.98 -11.15 -17.06
CA PRO A 93 1.35 -11.34 -18.37
C PRO A 93 0.31 -10.24 -18.68
N PRO A 94 0.13 -9.83 -19.94
CA PRO A 94 -0.78 -8.74 -20.30
C PRO A 94 -2.24 -8.93 -19.88
N ARG A 95 -2.69 -10.19 -19.78
CA ARG A 95 -4.07 -10.55 -19.38
C ARG A 95 -4.22 -10.86 -17.89
N THR A 96 -3.22 -10.54 -17.08
CA THR A 96 -3.27 -10.76 -15.63
C THR A 96 -4.47 -10.03 -15.02
N VAL A 97 -5.25 -10.75 -14.22
CA VAL A 97 -6.27 -10.17 -13.34
C VAL A 97 -5.95 -10.69 -11.94
N PHE A 98 -5.77 -9.79 -10.99
CA PHE A 98 -5.45 -10.18 -9.62
C PHE A 98 -6.70 -10.77 -8.94
N ALA A 99 -6.50 -11.82 -8.15
CA ALA A 99 -7.54 -12.28 -7.24
C ALA A 99 -7.99 -11.12 -6.33
N PRO A 100 -9.29 -10.97 -6.01
CA PRO A 100 -9.80 -9.80 -5.29
C PRO A 100 -9.08 -9.52 -3.97
N GLY A 101 -8.76 -10.56 -3.19
CA GLY A 101 -8.02 -10.44 -1.93
C GLY A 101 -6.60 -9.94 -2.16
N ILE A 102 -5.84 -10.59 -3.04
CA ILE A 102 -4.49 -10.17 -3.43
C ILE A 102 -4.48 -8.72 -3.91
N GLY A 103 -5.43 -8.34 -4.77
CA GLY A 103 -5.53 -6.97 -5.29
C GLY A 103 -5.72 -5.93 -4.17
N ARG A 104 -6.60 -6.21 -3.19
CA ARG A 104 -6.76 -5.33 -2.02
C ARG A 104 -5.49 -5.24 -1.17
N ILE A 105 -4.76 -6.35 -1.00
CA ILE A 105 -3.48 -6.33 -0.28
C ILE A 105 -2.44 -5.49 -1.02
N LEU A 106 -2.32 -5.63 -2.35
CA LEU A 106 -1.40 -4.81 -3.16
C LEU A 106 -1.68 -3.31 -3.02
N LEU A 107 -2.95 -2.89 -3.06
CA LEU A 107 -3.32 -1.48 -2.88
C LEU A 107 -2.94 -0.95 -1.49
N ASN A 108 -3.08 -1.78 -0.44
CA ASN A 108 -2.66 -1.40 0.91
C ASN A 108 -1.13 -1.38 1.07
N LEU A 109 -0.41 -2.27 0.38
CA LEU A 109 1.06 -2.24 0.35
C LEU A 109 1.59 -0.97 -0.33
N LEU A 110 0.92 -0.45 -1.36
CA LEU A 110 1.28 0.84 -1.97
C LEU A 110 1.08 2.01 -0.99
N LEU A 111 0.06 1.97 -0.13
CA LEU A 111 -0.15 2.97 0.92
C LEU A 111 0.92 2.94 2.03
N LEU A 112 1.60 1.81 2.19
CA LEU A 112 2.73 1.60 3.11
C LEU A 112 4.05 2.20 2.59
N GLY A 113 4.04 2.89 1.44
CA GLY A 113 5.23 3.41 0.76
C GLY A 113 6.21 4.15 1.67
N PRO A 114 5.80 5.16 2.48
CA PRO A 114 6.70 5.89 3.36
C PRO A 114 7.38 5.03 4.42
N GLU A 115 6.67 4.04 4.94
CA GLU A 115 7.20 3.09 5.93
C GLU A 115 8.11 2.05 5.28
N ALA A 116 7.84 1.68 4.02
CA ALA A 116 8.53 0.60 3.32
C ALA A 116 9.72 1.05 2.46
N LEU A 117 9.60 2.23 1.84
CA LEU A 117 10.52 2.86 0.89
C LEU A 117 10.71 4.34 1.26
N PRO A 118 11.25 4.65 2.46
CA PRO A 118 11.32 6.03 2.97
C PRO A 118 12.16 6.98 2.10
N LEU A 119 13.06 6.42 1.29
CA LEU A 119 13.90 7.16 0.33
C LEU A 119 13.56 6.82 -1.13
N GLY A 120 12.35 6.34 -1.38
CA GLY A 120 11.96 5.83 -2.70
C GLY A 120 12.59 4.48 -3.03
N GLY A 121 12.50 4.09 -4.29
CA GLY A 121 13.00 2.82 -4.79
C GLY A 121 12.01 2.15 -5.73
N LYS A 122 11.93 0.83 -5.65
CA LYS A 122 11.18 -0.02 -6.57
C LYS A 122 10.23 -0.94 -5.81
N PHE A 123 8.99 -1.00 -6.27
CA PHE A 123 7.97 -1.95 -5.85
C PHE A 123 7.66 -2.86 -7.03
N SER A 124 7.94 -4.16 -6.90
CA SER A 124 7.80 -5.13 -7.98
C SER A 124 6.77 -6.20 -7.65
N VAL A 125 5.99 -6.61 -8.64
CA VAL A 125 5.05 -7.74 -8.54
C VAL A 125 5.39 -8.77 -9.61
N THR A 126 5.62 -10.01 -9.19
CA THR A 126 5.97 -11.13 -10.07
C THR A 126 4.97 -12.27 -9.86
N PRO A 127 4.44 -12.90 -10.91
CA PRO A 127 3.55 -14.04 -10.75
C PRO A 127 4.34 -15.30 -10.40
N LEU A 128 3.68 -16.24 -9.72
CA LEU A 128 4.15 -17.60 -9.50
C LEU A 128 3.28 -18.58 -10.29
N ASP A 129 3.82 -19.77 -10.56
CA ASP A 129 3.14 -20.79 -11.39
C ASP A 129 1.85 -21.32 -10.74
N ASP A 130 1.75 -21.24 -9.41
CA ASP A 130 0.58 -21.66 -8.62
C ASP A 130 -0.52 -20.58 -8.52
N GLY A 131 -0.35 -19.44 -9.20
CA GLY A 131 -1.26 -18.30 -9.11
C GLY A 131 -0.98 -17.36 -7.93
N GLY A 132 0.04 -17.63 -7.13
CA GLY A 132 0.57 -16.70 -6.16
C GLY A 132 1.23 -15.47 -6.80
N MET A 133 1.43 -14.44 -5.99
CA MET A 133 2.17 -13.23 -6.36
C MET A 133 3.31 -13.03 -5.38
N LEU A 134 4.49 -12.70 -5.90
CA LEU A 134 5.64 -12.29 -5.12
C LEU A 134 5.81 -10.78 -5.23
N VAL A 135 5.78 -10.10 -4.08
CA VAL A 135 6.02 -8.67 -3.96
C VAL A 135 7.43 -8.43 -3.46
N ARG A 136 8.17 -7.55 -4.13
CA ARG A 136 9.52 -7.14 -3.70
C ARG A 136 9.58 -5.63 -3.55
N ILE A 137 10.29 -5.18 -2.53
CA ILE A 137 10.67 -3.79 -2.36
C ILE A 137 12.19 -3.70 -2.37
N ALA A 138 12.73 -2.71 -3.06
CA ALA A 138 14.17 -2.47 -3.13
C ALA A 138 14.43 -0.96 -3.16
N GLY A 139 15.47 -0.51 -2.47
CA GLY A 139 15.81 0.90 -2.41
C GLY A 139 16.62 1.25 -1.16
N PRO A 140 17.11 2.49 -1.05
CA PRO A 140 17.87 2.93 0.11
C PRO A 140 17.00 2.86 1.37
N ARG A 141 17.44 2.08 2.36
CA ARG A 141 16.69 1.82 3.61
C ARG A 141 15.30 1.21 3.39
N ALA A 142 15.11 0.48 2.30
CA ALA A 142 13.90 -0.31 2.11
C ALA A 142 13.76 -1.32 3.26
N ALA A 143 12.57 -1.45 3.84
CA ALA A 143 12.27 -2.37 4.93
C ALA A 143 10.77 -2.67 4.97
N TRP A 144 10.34 -3.78 5.57
CA TRP A 144 8.94 -3.91 5.98
C TRP A 144 8.75 -3.32 7.38
N PRO A 145 7.53 -2.93 7.78
CA PRO A 145 7.27 -2.45 9.14
C PRO A 145 7.78 -3.43 10.20
N GLN A 146 8.21 -2.91 11.34
CA GLN A 146 8.58 -3.74 12.46
C GLN A 146 7.39 -4.62 12.89
N GLY A 147 7.64 -5.91 13.08
CA GLY A 147 6.60 -6.89 13.44
C GLY A 147 5.75 -7.39 12.28
N PHE A 148 5.99 -6.93 11.04
CA PHE A 148 5.14 -7.28 9.90
C PHE A 148 4.98 -8.79 9.68
N ALA A 149 6.06 -9.57 9.78
CA ALA A 149 5.98 -11.04 9.68
C ALA A 149 5.00 -11.66 10.69
N LEU A 150 4.98 -11.16 11.93
CA LEU A 150 4.07 -11.61 12.97
C LEU A 150 2.63 -11.23 12.61
N TYR A 151 2.40 -9.97 12.20
CA TYR A 151 1.05 -9.50 11.85
C TYR A 151 0.41 -10.29 10.71
N LEU A 152 1.21 -10.75 9.74
CA LEU A 152 0.73 -11.54 8.61
C LEU A 152 0.32 -12.98 8.98
N THR A 153 0.75 -13.47 10.15
CA THR A 153 0.50 -14.86 10.59
C THR A 153 -0.43 -14.94 11.81
N ASP A 154 -0.53 -13.86 12.58
CA ASP A 154 -1.32 -13.77 13.80
C ASP A 154 -2.16 -12.47 13.79
N PRO A 155 -3.45 -12.55 13.42
CA PRO A 155 -4.36 -11.41 13.42
C PRO A 155 -4.61 -10.80 14.81
N GLU A 156 -4.52 -11.58 15.88
CA GLU A 156 -4.67 -11.09 17.25
C GLU A 156 -3.44 -10.29 17.67
N ALA A 157 -2.23 -10.77 17.34
CA ALA A 157 -1.00 -10.01 17.53
C ALA A 157 -0.98 -8.73 16.67
N ALA A 158 -1.49 -8.80 15.43
CA ALA A 158 -1.69 -7.61 14.61
C ALA A 158 -2.61 -6.61 15.31
N PHE A 159 -3.77 -7.05 15.78
CA PHE A 159 -4.71 -6.19 16.51
C PHE A 159 -4.08 -5.57 17.77
N ALA A 160 -3.35 -6.35 18.55
CA ALA A 160 -2.67 -5.88 19.75
C ALA A 160 -1.57 -4.82 19.46
N ALA A 161 -0.95 -4.87 18.27
CA ALA A 161 0.11 -3.94 17.86
C ALA A 161 -0.41 -2.58 17.37
N LEU A 162 -1.73 -2.37 17.32
CA LEU A 162 -2.33 -1.07 17.01
C LEU A 162 -1.89 -0.02 18.03
N SER A 163 -1.05 0.93 17.58
CA SER A 163 -0.39 1.91 18.45
C SER A 163 -0.63 3.36 18.03
N GLY A 164 -0.79 3.64 16.73
CA GLY A 164 -1.06 4.99 16.24
C GLY A 164 -1.25 5.07 14.72
N PRO A 165 -1.68 6.22 14.18
CA PRO A 165 -2.07 6.36 12.77
C PRO A 165 -0.93 6.03 11.79
N ARG A 166 0.31 6.38 12.12
CA ARG A 166 1.48 6.10 11.27
C ARG A 166 1.87 4.62 11.25
N ALA A 167 1.59 3.88 12.32
CA ALA A 167 1.95 2.47 12.45
C ALA A 167 0.80 1.51 12.09
N VAL A 168 -0.42 2.04 11.84
CA VAL A 168 -1.64 1.23 11.71
C VAL A 168 -1.63 0.29 10.50
N LEU A 169 -0.95 0.66 9.40
CA LEU A 169 -1.07 -0.08 8.14
C LEU A 169 -0.45 -1.47 8.17
N GLY A 170 0.65 -1.69 8.90
CA GLY A 170 1.25 -3.02 9.05
C GLY A 170 0.27 -4.02 9.68
N PRO A 171 -0.21 -3.75 10.91
CA PRO A 171 -1.31 -4.49 11.54
C PRO A 171 -2.55 -4.64 10.67
N TRP A 172 -3.01 -3.56 10.05
CA TRP A 172 -4.19 -3.55 9.18
C TRP A 172 -4.05 -4.53 8.02
N ILE A 173 -2.90 -4.55 7.33
CA ILE A 173 -2.64 -5.50 6.23
C ILE A 173 -2.66 -6.94 6.73
N GLY A 174 -2.12 -7.22 7.92
CA GLY A 174 -2.17 -8.55 8.55
C GLY A 174 -3.60 -9.03 8.81
N MET A 175 -4.40 -8.20 9.48
CA MET A 175 -5.83 -8.49 9.73
C MET A 175 -6.63 -8.61 8.43
N LEU A 176 -6.35 -7.75 7.45
CA LEU A 176 -7.03 -7.74 6.16
C LEU A 176 -6.70 -9.00 5.35
N ALA A 177 -5.45 -9.46 5.37
CA ALA A 177 -5.05 -10.69 4.69
C ALA A 177 -5.80 -11.90 5.27
N ALA A 178 -5.90 -12.00 6.59
CA ALA A 178 -6.68 -13.04 7.25
C ALA A 178 -8.17 -12.96 6.91
N GLN A 179 -8.77 -11.77 6.95
CA GLN A 179 -10.19 -11.57 6.61
C GLN A 179 -10.52 -11.92 5.14
N LEU A 180 -9.57 -11.71 4.23
CA LEU A 180 -9.75 -11.96 2.80
C LEU A 180 -9.25 -13.34 2.36
N ASP A 181 -8.91 -14.23 3.31
CA ASP A 181 -8.33 -15.55 3.06
C ASP A 181 -7.10 -15.51 2.14
N VAL A 182 -6.28 -14.46 2.27
CA VAL A 182 -5.00 -14.33 1.57
C VAL A 182 -3.90 -14.83 2.50
N ARG A 183 -3.22 -15.90 2.09
CA ARG A 183 -1.97 -16.29 2.75
C ARG A 183 -0.88 -15.30 2.36
N ALA A 184 -0.41 -14.54 3.34
CA ALA A 184 0.68 -13.59 3.18
C ALA A 184 1.87 -14.02 4.06
N ALA A 185 3.08 -14.06 3.51
CA ALA A 185 4.27 -14.45 4.28
C ALA A 185 5.55 -13.81 3.73
N LEU A 186 6.46 -13.41 4.61
CA LEU A 186 7.81 -12.98 4.20
C LEU A 186 8.69 -14.21 3.96
N LEU A 187 9.29 -14.29 2.78
CA LEU A 187 10.25 -15.34 2.43
C LEU A 187 11.62 -14.99 3.02
N LEU A 188 11.86 -15.42 4.26
CA LEU A 188 13.14 -15.21 4.93
C LEU A 188 14.22 -16.04 4.21
N PRO A 189 15.36 -15.43 3.84
CA PRO A 189 16.44 -16.17 3.20
C PRO A 189 16.99 -17.25 4.15
N SER A 190 17.25 -18.44 3.63
CA SER A 190 17.77 -19.59 4.38
C SER A 190 19.26 -19.45 4.79
N GLY A 191 19.84 -18.24 4.81
CA GLY A 191 21.26 -18.04 5.09
C GLY A 191 21.63 -16.60 5.50
N SER A 192 22.77 -16.45 6.18
CA SER A 192 23.30 -15.23 6.79
C SER A 192 23.90 -14.21 5.81
N GLY A 193 23.32 -14.08 4.62
CA GLY A 193 23.80 -13.19 3.57
C GLY A 193 23.59 -11.72 3.92
N ARG A 194 24.63 -11.06 4.43
CA ARG A 194 24.70 -9.59 4.49
C ARG A 194 24.66 -9.05 3.06
N GLY A 195 23.59 -8.35 2.70
CA GLY A 195 23.44 -7.68 1.41
C GLY A 195 22.12 -7.93 0.67
N VAL A 196 21.27 -8.83 1.15
CA VAL A 196 19.95 -9.04 0.55
C VAL A 196 18.98 -8.00 1.11
N GLY A 197 18.30 -7.26 0.24
CA GLY A 197 17.24 -6.31 0.63
C GLY A 197 16.09 -6.99 1.39
N PRO A 198 14.99 -6.27 1.67
CA PRO A 198 13.86 -6.82 2.43
C PRO A 198 13.38 -8.16 1.86
N ALA A 199 13.03 -9.08 2.76
CA ALA A 199 12.47 -10.37 2.39
C ALA A 199 11.26 -10.19 1.46
N PRO A 200 11.18 -10.90 0.33
CA PRO A 200 10.01 -10.83 -0.54
C PRO A 200 8.74 -11.25 0.19
N LEU A 201 7.63 -10.62 -0.14
CA LEU A 201 6.32 -10.96 0.40
C LEU A 201 5.59 -11.87 -0.59
N LEU A 202 5.34 -13.11 -0.18
CA LEU A 202 4.46 -14.04 -0.89
C LEU A 202 3.00 -13.71 -0.57
N LEU A 203 2.17 -13.63 -1.59
CA LEU A 203 0.71 -13.51 -1.49
C LEU A 203 0.07 -14.66 -2.27
N HIS A 204 -0.82 -15.42 -1.64
CA HIS A 204 -1.56 -16.48 -2.28
C HIS A 204 -3.01 -16.45 -1.82
N GLN A 205 -3.96 -16.32 -2.75
CA GLN A 205 -5.38 -16.41 -2.43
C GLN A 205 -5.68 -17.86 -2.03
N ARG A 206 -6.27 -18.09 -0.86
CA ARG A 206 -6.83 -19.42 -0.56
C ARG A 206 -8.13 -19.54 -1.35
N VAL A 207 -8.26 -20.63 -2.09
CA VAL A 207 -9.53 -20.99 -2.72
C VAL A 207 -10.41 -21.54 -1.57
N PRO A 208 -11.64 -21.04 -1.39
CA PRO A 208 -12.56 -21.66 -0.43
C PRO A 208 -12.76 -23.12 -0.84
N ALA A 209 -12.68 -24.02 0.13
CA ALA A 209 -12.93 -25.45 -0.05
C ALA A 209 -14.36 -25.73 -0.50
#